data_AF-A0A7K0DJN2-F1
#
_entry.id   AF-A0A7K0DJN2-F1
#
_cell.length_a   1.000
_cell.length_b   1.000
_cell.length_c   1.000
_cell.angle_alpha   90.00
_cell.angle_beta   90.00
_cell.angle_gamma   90.00
#
_symmetry.space_group_name_H-M   'P 1'
#
loop_
_entity.id
_entity.type
_entity.pdbx_description
1 polymer ?
#
loop_
_entity_poly.entity_id
_entity_poly.type
_entity_poly.pdbx_seq_one_letter_code
_entity_poly.pdbx_strand_id
1 'polypeptide(L)'
;MSESSWHRIRSDEPPAVQLNNISRRGNLTPEDADIDAAEEHWGDLRTVVPPTYPESTAGSVTFLPVTLDDSVVGYISAADDGTSAGYLPRAVAGEAGRMAGGLWVSRFWDAYAAKLTPVQAIRRARTLQTSQAHLFGFVAAAATERHLPTLAELYRFAGVPHPNHT
;
A
#
# COMPACT_ATOMS: atom_id res chain seq x y z
N MET A 1 24.06 39.42 24.72
CA MET A 1 23.32 39.12 25.97
C MET A 1 21.84 39.35 25.72
N SER A 2 21.03 38.37 26.10
CA SER A 2 19.56 38.33 26.13
C SER A 2 18.81 38.00 24.83
N GLU A 3 18.60 36.70 24.61
CA GLU A 3 17.31 36.14 24.20
C GLU A 3 16.22 36.53 25.20
N SER A 4 15.00 36.78 24.72
CA SER A 4 13.77 36.24 25.32
C SER A 4 12.53 36.70 24.57
N SER A 5 11.53 35.83 24.63
CA SER A 5 10.10 36.16 24.63
C SER A 5 9.36 36.05 23.29
N TRP A 6 9.15 34.80 22.86
CA TRP A 6 7.87 34.42 22.26
C TRP A 6 7.38 33.10 22.88
N HIS A 7 6.67 33.22 24.00
CA HIS A 7 5.79 32.18 24.50
C HIS A 7 4.38 32.75 24.63
N ARG A 8 3.43 31.94 24.15
CA ARG A 8 2.01 31.83 24.55
C ARG A 8 0.99 32.38 23.55
N ILE A 9 0.50 31.49 22.67
CA ILE A 9 -0.92 31.11 22.66
C ILE A 9 -0.98 29.57 22.66
N ARG A 10 -1.78 29.00 23.57
CA ARG A 10 -2.01 27.56 23.82
C ARG A 10 -3.31 27.09 23.14
N SER A 11 -3.42 25.76 23.07
CA SER A 11 -4.64 24.93 23.12
C SER A 11 -5.24 24.50 21.78
N ASP A 12 -4.78 23.35 21.28
CA ASP A 12 -5.59 22.12 21.31
C ASP A 12 -4.69 20.90 21.06
N GLU A 13 -4.41 20.14 22.12
CA GLU A 13 -3.66 18.89 22.07
C GLU A 13 -4.69 17.75 22.14
N PRO A 14 -4.72 16.80 21.18
CA PRO A 14 -5.59 15.63 21.32
C PRO A 14 -5.11 14.77 22.49
N PRO A 15 -6.02 14.08 23.20
CA PRO A 15 -5.71 13.47 24.49
C PRO A 15 -4.58 12.45 24.40
N ALA A 16 -3.67 12.54 25.37
CA ALA A 16 -2.58 11.61 25.58
C ALA A 16 -3.09 10.17 25.64
N VAL A 17 -2.67 9.34 24.67
CA VAL A 17 -2.76 7.89 24.80
C VAL A 17 -1.74 7.49 25.86
N GLN A 18 -2.24 7.12 27.03
CA GLN A 18 -1.44 6.72 28.16
C GLN A 18 -0.81 5.35 27.90
N LEU A 19 0.44 5.33 27.42
CA LEU A 19 1.30 4.14 27.40
C LEU A 19 1.79 3.89 28.84
N ASN A 20 0.96 3.21 29.61
CA ASN A 20 1.14 3.06 31.04
C ASN A 20 2.04 1.89 31.42
N ASN A 21 3.33 1.93 31.07
CA ASN A 21 4.34 1.00 31.63
C ASN A 21 5.75 1.21 31.05
N ILE A 22 6.42 2.28 31.46
CA ILE A 22 7.89 2.32 31.52
C ILE A 22 8.30 3.11 32.76
N SER A 23 8.40 2.40 33.89
CA SER A 23 9.04 2.93 35.09
C SER A 23 10.55 3.02 34.85
N ARG A 24 11.09 4.24 34.92
CA ARG A 24 12.52 4.55 34.81
C ARG A 24 13.36 3.78 35.82
N ARG A 25 14.53 3.31 35.38
CA ARG A 25 15.80 3.46 36.11
C ARG A 25 16.97 3.52 35.12
N GLY A 26 17.86 4.49 35.34
CA GLY A 26 19.23 4.44 34.85
C GLY A 26 19.50 5.29 33.61
N ASN A 27 20.35 6.30 33.78
CA ASN A 27 20.91 7.12 32.72
C ASN A 27 21.92 6.26 31.94
N LEU A 28 21.57 5.77 30.74
CA LEU A 28 22.52 5.11 29.85
C LEU A 28 22.96 6.13 28.80
N THR A 29 24.25 6.42 28.78
CA THR A 29 24.87 7.16 27.67
C THR A 29 24.85 6.30 26.40
N PRO A 30 24.80 6.90 25.20
CA PRO A 30 24.68 6.16 23.93
C PRO A 30 25.83 5.18 23.63
N GLU A 31 26.90 5.21 24.43
CA GLU A 31 28.11 4.39 24.28
C GLU A 31 28.01 3.02 24.98
N ASP A 32 27.12 2.86 25.96
CA ASP A 32 26.93 1.60 26.71
C ASP A 32 25.72 0.79 26.21
N ALA A 33 25.11 1.19 25.09
CA ALA A 33 24.08 0.38 24.44
C ALA A 33 24.76 -0.82 23.79
N ASP A 34 24.93 -1.86 24.59
CA ASP A 34 25.42 -3.16 24.17
C ASP A 34 24.56 -3.67 23.01
N ILE A 35 25.10 -3.64 21.78
CA ILE A 35 24.37 -4.06 20.57
C ILE A 35 23.99 -5.55 20.67
N ASP A 36 24.72 -6.31 21.47
CA ASP A 36 24.48 -7.73 21.72
C ASP A 36 23.22 -7.97 22.58
N ALA A 37 22.84 -7.03 23.47
CA ALA A 37 21.61 -7.13 24.26
C ALA A 37 20.34 -6.90 23.43
N ALA A 38 20.47 -6.28 22.26
CA ALA A 38 19.37 -6.11 21.33
C ALA A 38 19.04 -7.42 20.60
N GLU A 39 19.99 -8.36 20.45
CA GLU A 39 19.74 -9.62 19.73
C GLU A 39 18.88 -10.62 20.52
N GLU A 40 18.94 -10.59 21.85
CA GLU A 40 18.25 -11.59 22.70
C GLU A 40 16.72 -11.39 22.85
N HIS A 41 16.15 -10.28 22.36
CA HIS A 41 14.73 -9.93 22.64
C HIS A 41 13.82 -9.75 21.43
N TRP A 42 14.31 -9.90 20.19
CA TRP A 42 13.41 -10.04 19.04
C TRP A 42 12.99 -11.49 18.94
N GLY A 43 11.94 -11.87 19.70
CA GLY A 43 11.30 -13.16 19.52
C GLY A 43 10.99 -13.44 18.04
N ASP A 44 10.80 -14.71 17.69
CA ASP A 44 10.63 -15.23 16.31
C ASP A 44 9.89 -14.25 15.36
N LEU A 45 10.67 -13.48 14.60
CA LEU A 45 10.15 -12.49 13.66
C LEU A 45 9.47 -13.21 12.50
N ARG A 46 8.14 -13.31 12.58
CA ARG A 46 7.34 -13.86 11.49
C ARG A 46 6.80 -12.74 10.62
N THR A 47 7.03 -12.86 9.31
CA THR A 47 6.32 -12.04 8.33
C THR A 47 4.88 -12.52 8.27
N VAL A 48 3.95 -11.70 8.75
CA VAL A 48 2.51 -11.95 8.61
C VAL A 48 2.04 -11.20 7.38
N VAL A 49 1.62 -11.92 6.34
CA VAL A 49 0.92 -11.33 5.20
C VAL A 49 -0.54 -11.11 5.62
N PRO A 50 -1.04 -9.87 5.64
CA PRO A 50 -2.45 -9.63 5.94
C PRO A 50 -3.36 -10.37 4.96
N PRO A 51 -4.52 -10.87 5.40
CA PRO A 51 -5.52 -11.42 4.51
C PRO A 51 -5.89 -10.42 3.41
N THR A 52 -6.04 -10.92 2.18
CA THR A 52 -6.36 -10.12 1.00
C THR A 52 -7.21 -10.91 0.02
N TYR A 53 -7.67 -10.25 -1.04
CA TYR A 53 -8.35 -10.91 -2.14
C TYR A 53 -7.41 -11.90 -2.86
N PRO A 54 -7.89 -13.07 -3.29
CA PRO A 54 -7.17 -13.95 -4.21
C PRO A 54 -6.59 -13.19 -5.42
N GLU A 55 -5.40 -13.57 -5.87
CA GLU A 55 -4.71 -12.92 -7.00
C GLU A 55 -5.17 -13.44 -8.36
N SER A 56 -5.86 -14.58 -8.41
CA SER A 56 -6.26 -15.24 -9.65
C SER A 56 -7.78 -15.41 -9.75
N THR A 57 -8.27 -15.31 -10.99
CA THR A 57 -9.64 -15.64 -11.37
C THR A 57 -9.64 -16.16 -12.81
N ALA A 58 -10.59 -17.03 -13.12
CA ALA A 58 -10.90 -17.43 -14.50
C ALA A 58 -11.97 -16.54 -15.14
N GLY A 59 -12.62 -15.69 -14.35
CA GLY A 59 -13.72 -14.83 -14.77
C GLY A 59 -13.27 -13.51 -15.42
N SER A 60 -14.26 -12.73 -15.85
CA SER A 60 -14.04 -11.39 -16.39
C SER A 60 -13.52 -10.45 -15.32
N VAL A 61 -12.69 -9.50 -15.76
CA VAL A 61 -12.04 -8.53 -14.89
C VAL A 61 -12.35 -7.11 -15.33
N THR A 62 -12.75 -6.30 -14.36
CA THR A 62 -12.80 -4.84 -14.48
C THR A 62 -11.46 -4.26 -14.01
N PHE A 63 -10.90 -3.28 -14.72
CA PHE A 63 -9.61 -2.70 -14.36
C PHE A 63 -9.52 -1.19 -14.61
N LEU A 64 -8.61 -0.55 -13.86
CA LEU A 64 -8.31 0.89 -13.93
C LEU A 64 -6.80 1.12 -14.06
N PRO A 65 -6.38 2.12 -14.86
CA PRO A 65 -4.96 2.47 -15.00
C PRO A 65 -4.43 3.19 -13.76
N VAL A 66 -3.24 2.79 -13.31
CA VAL A 66 -2.42 3.52 -12.36
C VAL A 66 -1.42 4.36 -13.15
N THR A 67 -1.42 5.67 -12.92
CA THR A 67 -0.60 6.64 -13.64
C THR A 67 0.44 7.26 -12.71
N LEU A 68 1.67 7.39 -13.19
CA LEU A 68 2.80 8.07 -12.56
C LEU A 68 3.50 8.91 -13.63
N ASP A 69 3.74 10.20 -13.37
CA ASP A 69 4.36 11.13 -14.33
C ASP A 69 3.78 11.02 -15.75
N ASP A 70 2.45 11.11 -15.84
CA ASP A 70 1.65 10.98 -17.07
C ASP A 70 1.76 9.63 -17.82
N SER A 71 2.44 8.65 -17.23
CA SER A 71 2.64 7.32 -17.79
C SER A 71 1.87 6.26 -17.00
N VAL A 72 1.20 5.35 -17.72
CA VAL A 72 0.57 4.20 -17.07
C VAL A 72 1.64 3.20 -16.64
N VAL A 73 1.79 3.02 -15.33
CA VAL A 73 2.79 2.13 -14.71
C VAL A 73 2.24 0.75 -14.34
N GLY A 74 0.91 0.63 -14.28
CA GLY A 74 0.24 -0.63 -14.00
C GLY A 74 -1.28 -0.49 -14.01
N TYR A 75 -1.94 -1.54 -13.55
CA TYR A 75 -3.38 -1.64 -13.51
C TYR A 75 -3.81 -2.21 -12.17
N ILE A 76 -4.86 -1.64 -11.58
CA ILE A 76 -5.62 -2.32 -10.54
C ILE A 76 -6.78 -3.04 -11.21
N SER A 77 -7.06 -4.27 -10.78
CA SER A 77 -8.13 -5.10 -11.33
C SER A 77 -8.97 -5.74 -10.25
N ALA A 78 -10.22 -6.04 -10.59
CA ALA A 78 -11.16 -6.80 -9.79
C ALA A 78 -11.88 -7.80 -10.69
N ALA A 79 -12.06 -9.02 -10.21
CA ALA A 79 -12.94 -9.99 -10.83
C ALA A 79 -14.40 -9.56 -10.65
N ASP A 80 -15.19 -9.67 -11.72
CA ASP A 80 -16.59 -9.23 -11.71
C ASP A 80 -17.47 -10.16 -10.86
N ASP A 81 -17.05 -11.41 -10.66
CA ASP A 81 -17.67 -12.38 -9.75
C ASP A 81 -17.35 -12.14 -8.27
N GLY A 82 -16.54 -11.11 -7.96
CA GLY A 82 -16.17 -10.73 -6.60
C GLY A 82 -15.11 -11.62 -5.94
N THR A 83 -14.43 -12.48 -6.71
CA THR A 83 -13.48 -13.45 -6.15
C THR A 83 -12.05 -12.95 -6.01
N SER A 84 -11.63 -11.95 -6.78
CA SER A 84 -10.22 -11.55 -6.87
C SER A 84 -10.06 -10.05 -7.06
N ALA A 85 -9.00 -9.48 -6.49
CA ALA A 85 -8.56 -8.11 -6.75
C ALA A 85 -7.04 -8.02 -6.61
N GLY A 86 -6.41 -7.13 -7.37
CA GLY A 86 -4.96 -7.00 -7.29
C GLY A 86 -4.39 -5.88 -8.14
N TYR A 87 -3.07 -5.77 -8.07
CA TYR A 87 -2.27 -4.86 -8.89
C TYR A 87 -1.43 -5.67 -9.87
N LEU A 88 -1.41 -5.23 -11.12
CA LEU A 88 -0.59 -5.80 -12.18
C LEU A 88 0.33 -4.71 -12.75
N PRO A 89 1.67 -4.83 -12.62
CA PRO A 89 2.58 -3.88 -13.24
C PRO A 89 2.48 -3.93 -14.76
N ARG A 90 2.73 -2.80 -15.42
CA ARG A 90 2.86 -2.76 -16.88
C ARG A 90 4.30 -3.05 -17.27
N ALA A 91 4.54 -3.98 -18.20
CA ALA A 91 5.88 -4.44 -18.54
C ALA A 91 6.80 -3.30 -19.02
N VAL A 92 6.30 -2.40 -19.86
CA VAL A 92 7.07 -1.25 -20.37
C VAL A 92 7.43 -0.23 -19.28
N ALA A 93 6.79 -0.28 -18.12
CA ALA A 93 7.10 0.61 -17.00
C ALA A 93 8.25 0.10 -16.10
N GLY A 94 8.72 -1.13 -16.32
CA GLY A 94 9.90 -1.68 -15.65
C GLY A 94 9.85 -1.57 -14.12
N GLU A 95 10.92 -1.04 -13.54
CA GLU A 95 11.07 -0.88 -12.08
C GLU A 95 9.98 0.01 -11.47
N ALA A 96 9.62 1.11 -12.14
CA ALA A 96 8.59 2.02 -11.63
C ALA A 96 7.24 1.32 -11.49
N GLY A 97 6.88 0.46 -12.46
CA GLY A 97 5.70 -0.39 -12.39
C GLY A 97 5.73 -1.37 -11.22
N ARG A 98 6.89 -1.99 -10.94
CA ARG A 98 7.03 -2.92 -9.81
C ARG A 98 6.97 -2.20 -8.46
N MET A 99 7.69 -1.08 -8.32
CA MET A 99 7.72 -0.27 -7.10
C MET A 99 6.33 0.27 -6.74
N ALA A 100 5.56 0.72 -7.74
CA ALA A 100 4.18 1.17 -7.54
C ALA A 100 3.31 0.11 -6.85
N GLY A 101 3.56 -1.18 -7.10
CA GLY A 101 2.77 -2.28 -6.55
C GLY A 101 2.73 -2.34 -5.02
N GLY A 102 3.80 -1.94 -4.33
CA GLY A 102 3.86 -2.01 -2.87
C GLY A 102 2.73 -1.25 -2.16
N LEU A 103 2.48 0.00 -2.58
CA LEU A 103 1.38 0.80 -2.02
C LEU A 103 0.02 0.23 -2.41
N TRP A 104 -0.14 -0.25 -3.64
CA TRP A 104 -1.42 -0.78 -4.11
C TRP A 104 -1.80 -2.09 -3.41
N VAL A 105 -0.85 -2.97 -3.14
CA VAL A 105 -1.05 -4.18 -2.32
C VAL A 105 -1.53 -3.79 -0.92
N SER A 106 -0.87 -2.83 -0.26
CA SER A 106 -1.32 -2.34 1.05
C SER A 106 -2.74 -1.78 1.02
N ARG A 107 -3.12 -1.06 -0.05
CA ARG A 107 -4.48 -0.53 -0.21
C ARG A 107 -5.53 -1.62 -0.39
N PHE A 108 -5.17 -2.74 -1.03
CA PHE A 108 -6.06 -3.90 -1.11
C PHE A 108 -6.22 -4.59 0.24
N TRP A 109 -5.17 -4.65 1.07
CA TRP A 109 -5.28 -5.12 2.45
C TRP A 109 -6.28 -4.27 3.25
N ASP A 110 -6.17 -2.94 3.16
CA ASP A 110 -7.10 -2.03 3.84
C ASP A 110 -8.54 -2.19 3.34
N ALA A 111 -8.73 -2.34 2.03
CA ALA A 111 -10.05 -2.56 1.43
C ALA A 111 -10.66 -3.90 1.86
N TYR A 112 -9.85 -4.96 1.90
CA TYR A 112 -10.26 -6.28 2.35
C TYR A 112 -10.63 -6.27 3.83
N ALA A 113 -9.82 -5.64 4.68
CA ALA A 113 -10.09 -5.46 6.11
C ALA A 113 -11.38 -4.65 6.35
N ALA A 114 -11.66 -3.66 5.50
CA ALA A 114 -12.91 -2.89 5.48
C ALA A 114 -14.11 -3.66 4.87
N LYS A 115 -13.94 -4.94 4.51
CA LYS A 115 -14.96 -5.82 3.92
C LYS A 115 -15.57 -5.27 2.62
N LEU A 116 -14.78 -4.54 1.84
CA LEU A 116 -15.20 -4.11 0.52
C LEU A 116 -15.17 -5.29 -0.46
N THR A 117 -16.07 -5.31 -1.43
CA THR A 117 -15.94 -6.22 -2.58
C THR A 117 -14.76 -5.80 -3.46
N PRO A 118 -14.16 -6.70 -4.27
CA PRO A 118 -13.12 -6.32 -5.23
C PRO A 118 -13.43 -5.10 -6.09
N VAL A 119 -14.64 -5.06 -6.66
CA VAL A 119 -15.09 -3.94 -7.50
C VAL A 119 -15.22 -2.65 -6.70
N GLN A 120 -15.70 -2.73 -5.45
CA GLN A 120 -15.73 -1.57 -4.56
C GLN A 120 -14.31 -1.08 -4.22
N ALA A 121 -13.35 -2.00 -4.02
CA ALA A 121 -11.96 -1.66 -3.74
C ALA A 121 -11.33 -0.85 -4.89
N ILE A 122 -11.47 -1.31 -6.15
CA ILE A 122 -10.90 -0.58 -7.29
C ILE A 122 -11.61 0.74 -7.57
N ARG A 123 -12.92 0.84 -7.29
CA ARG A 123 -13.66 2.12 -7.42
C ARG A 123 -13.26 3.13 -6.36
N ARG A 124 -13.03 2.67 -5.12
CA ARG A 124 -12.51 3.49 -4.02
C ARG A 124 -11.13 4.06 -4.35
N ALA A 125 -10.30 3.35 -5.13
CA ALA A 125 -8.96 3.83 -5.50
C ALA A 125 -8.96 5.25 -6.11
N ARG A 126 -10.01 5.63 -6.84
CA ARG A 126 -10.16 6.98 -7.44
C ARG A 126 -10.22 8.11 -6.42
N THR A 127 -10.58 7.80 -5.17
CA THR A 127 -10.68 8.80 -4.09
C THR A 127 -9.47 8.80 -3.16
N LEU A 128 -8.56 7.83 -3.32
CA LEU A 128 -7.35 7.72 -2.51
C LEU A 128 -6.31 8.74 -2.99
N GLN A 129 -6.38 9.95 -2.43
CA GLN A 129 -5.30 10.92 -2.54
C GLN A 129 -4.14 10.52 -1.65
N THR A 130 -2.90 10.70 -2.12
CA THR A 130 -1.70 10.43 -1.32
C THR A 130 -0.62 11.46 -1.63
N SER A 131 0.08 11.92 -0.60
CA SER A 131 1.30 12.72 -0.75
C SER A 131 2.40 11.97 -1.51
N GLN A 132 2.31 10.63 -1.57
CA GLN A 132 3.27 9.74 -2.24
C GLN A 132 2.83 9.36 -3.67
N ALA A 133 1.91 10.11 -4.29
CA ALA A 133 1.43 9.80 -5.65
C ALA A 133 2.57 9.83 -6.68
N HIS A 134 3.60 10.63 -6.43
CA HIS A 134 4.82 10.72 -7.22
C HIS A 134 5.77 9.51 -7.09
N LEU A 135 5.49 8.55 -6.20
CA LEU A 135 6.29 7.33 -6.04
C LEU A 135 5.55 6.09 -6.53
N PHE A 136 4.23 6.03 -6.26
CA PHE A 136 3.43 4.82 -6.47
C PHE A 136 2.30 5.00 -7.48
N GLY A 137 2.18 6.21 -8.06
CA GLY A 137 1.11 6.58 -8.96
C GLY A 137 -0.24 6.73 -8.27
N PHE A 138 -1.24 7.09 -9.07
CA PHE A 138 -2.62 7.27 -8.66
C PHE A 138 -3.58 6.78 -9.74
N VAL A 139 -4.82 6.54 -9.37
CA VAL A 139 -5.92 6.35 -10.33
C VAL A 139 -6.64 7.68 -10.47
N ALA A 140 -6.68 8.23 -11.68
CA ALA A 140 -7.36 9.50 -11.92
C ALA A 140 -8.86 9.38 -11.58
N ALA A 141 -9.44 10.44 -11.01
CA ALA A 141 -10.87 10.46 -10.66
C ALA A 141 -11.79 10.19 -11.88
N ALA A 142 -11.37 10.65 -13.06
CA ALA A 142 -12.06 10.43 -14.33
C ALA A 142 -11.62 9.16 -15.07
N ALA A 143 -10.75 8.32 -14.49
CA ALA A 143 -10.26 7.11 -15.15
C ALA A 143 -11.44 6.18 -15.49
N THR A 144 -11.56 5.78 -16.75
CA THR A 144 -12.64 4.91 -17.22
C THR A 144 -12.40 3.46 -16.80
N GLU A 145 -13.42 2.82 -16.23
CA GLU A 145 -13.43 1.37 -16.01
C GLU A 145 -13.38 0.66 -17.36
N ARG A 146 -12.44 -0.26 -17.50
CA ARG A 146 -12.32 -1.13 -18.69
C ARG A 146 -12.54 -2.57 -18.27
N HIS A 147 -12.98 -3.39 -19.21
CA HIS A 147 -13.30 -4.78 -18.98
C HIS A 147 -12.49 -5.67 -19.91
N LEU A 148 -12.04 -6.81 -19.41
CA LEU A 148 -11.47 -7.90 -20.20
C LEU A 148 -12.12 -9.23 -19.83
N PRO A 149 -12.25 -10.17 -20.79
CA PRO A 149 -12.95 -11.43 -20.53
C PRO A 149 -12.26 -12.33 -19.50
N THR A 150 -10.94 -12.20 -19.31
CA THR A 150 -10.16 -13.00 -18.37
C THR A 150 -8.98 -12.21 -17.81
N LEU A 151 -8.47 -12.67 -16.66
CA LEU A 151 -7.21 -12.15 -16.11
C LEU A 151 -6.02 -12.38 -17.06
N ALA A 152 -6.00 -13.50 -17.82
CA ALA A 152 -4.95 -13.77 -18.80
C ALA A 152 -4.88 -12.72 -19.92
N GLU A 153 -6.02 -12.22 -20.38
CA GLU A 153 -6.05 -11.11 -21.34
C GLU A 153 -5.52 -9.81 -20.71
N LEU A 154 -5.71 -9.59 -19.41
CA LEU A 154 -5.11 -8.45 -18.71
C LEU A 154 -3.58 -8.57 -18.61
N TYR A 155 -3.03 -9.77 -18.35
CA TYR A 155 -1.59 -10.03 -18.42
C TYR A 155 -1.01 -9.68 -19.79
N ARG A 156 -1.66 -10.16 -20.87
CA ARG A 156 -1.28 -9.83 -22.25
C ARG A 156 -1.37 -8.33 -22.53
N PHE A 157 -2.46 -7.68 -22.08
CA PHE A 157 -2.65 -6.25 -22.23
C PHE A 157 -1.58 -5.42 -21.51
N ALA A 158 -1.11 -5.89 -20.35
CA ALA A 158 -0.02 -5.28 -19.59
C ALA A 158 1.38 -5.61 -20.17
N GLY A 159 1.47 -6.55 -21.11
CA GLY A 159 2.72 -7.06 -21.67
C GLY A 159 3.50 -7.95 -20.69
N VAL A 160 2.85 -8.46 -19.65
CA VAL A 160 3.47 -9.30 -18.62
C VAL A 160 3.18 -10.78 -18.94
N PRO A 161 4.18 -11.69 -18.85
CA PRO A 161 3.94 -13.11 -18.99
C PRO A 161 2.93 -13.61 -17.94
N HIS A 162 1.96 -14.42 -18.36
CA HIS A 162 1.02 -15.03 -17.42
C HIS A 162 1.76 -16.07 -16.55
N PRO A 163 1.52 -16.12 -15.22
CA PRO A 163 2.31 -16.93 -14.27
C PRO A 163 2.26 -18.46 -14.41
N ASN A 164 1.68 -19.03 -15.49
CA ASN A 164 1.54 -20.49 -15.70
C ASN A 164 2.08 -20.99 -17.06
N HIS A 165 2.99 -20.25 -17.69
CA HIS A 165 3.74 -20.75 -18.85
C HIS A 165 5.25 -20.69 -18.55
N THR A 166 5.76 -21.72 -17.90
CA THR A 166 7.18 -22.09 -17.88
C THR A 166 7.29 -23.58 -18.15
#